data_AF-A0A8S1TQT6-F1
#
_entry.id   AF-A0A8S1TQT6-F1
#
_cell.length_a   1.000
_cell.length_b   1.000
_cell.length_c   1.000
_cell.angle_alpha   90.00
_cell.angle_beta   90.00
_cell.angle_gamma   90.00
#
_symmetry.space_group_name_H-M   'P 1'
#
loop_
_entity.id
_entity.type
_entity.pdbx_description
1 polymer ?
#
loop_
_entity_poly.entity_id
_entity_poly.type
_entity_poly.pdbx_seq_one_letter_code
_entity_poly.pdbx_strand_id
1 'polypeptide(L)'
;MMNLNPETTLNLRIDQNTKLVIKQIIVYDQFSEIFNSLIKTYSTADHICAYTASANIRILQQYGIQEGLIKLKDMNFVKTFVGDMMKYVFESRLLYAKQKWDKNIEKIKEYCRDWVANYELSDYMKTLQLENVYIFRHVGLFHQDLFEKTQNQERERIIQDETPFKDQPYFIYYPKEDKYIRKDQFTIQDNHLYIFDTMGHFICGWVKNKDKNNKQITILETIPHRDSKTNKNLQIFFI
;
A
#
# COMPACT_ATOMS: atom_id res chain seq x y z
N MET A 1 18.42 14.21 -22.34
CA MET A 1 17.62 12.98 -22.17
C MET A 1 18.53 11.93 -21.55
N MET A 2 18.35 11.63 -20.26
CA MET A 2 19.19 10.61 -19.60
C MET A 2 18.65 9.21 -19.91
N ASN A 3 19.50 8.38 -20.49
CA ASN A 3 19.26 6.95 -20.66
C ASN A 3 19.33 6.27 -19.28
N LEU A 4 18.16 5.92 -18.75
CA LEU A 4 18.03 4.95 -17.66
C LEU A 4 18.49 3.58 -18.21
N ASN A 5 19.66 3.10 -17.77
CA ASN A 5 20.12 1.74 -18.08
C ASN A 5 19.13 0.71 -17.48
N PRO A 6 18.97 -0.46 -18.11
CA PRO A 6 17.68 -1.14 -18.23
C PRO A 6 17.16 -1.59 -16.87
N GLU A 7 16.23 -0.79 -16.33
CA GLU A 7 15.14 -1.28 -15.50
C GLU A 7 14.60 -2.55 -16.18
N THR A 8 14.41 -3.62 -15.42
CA THR A 8 13.67 -4.80 -15.87
C THR A 8 12.23 -4.36 -16.15
N THR A 9 12.03 -3.71 -17.29
CA THR A 9 10.77 -3.10 -17.70
C THR A 9 9.94 -4.24 -18.26
N LEU A 10 9.12 -4.80 -17.40
CA LEU A 10 8.11 -5.73 -17.84
C LEU A 10 6.90 -4.94 -18.33
N ASN A 11 6.65 -4.97 -19.64
CA ASN A 11 5.44 -4.39 -20.22
C ASN A 11 4.34 -5.44 -20.23
N LEU A 12 3.28 -5.21 -19.47
CA LEU A 12 2.11 -6.08 -19.40
C LEU A 12 0.88 -5.40 -19.99
N ARG A 13 0.20 -6.11 -20.89
CA ARG A 13 -1.17 -5.79 -21.35
C ARG A 13 -2.12 -6.69 -20.59
N ILE A 14 -3.05 -6.10 -19.82
CA ILE A 14 -3.97 -6.84 -18.95
C ILE A 14 -5.12 -7.45 -19.76
N ASP A 15 -5.52 -6.82 -20.85
CA ASP A 15 -6.62 -7.26 -21.71
C ASP A 15 -6.45 -6.66 -23.12
N GLN A 16 -6.97 -7.32 -24.15
CA GLN A 16 -7.09 -6.76 -25.49
C GLN A 16 -8.14 -5.63 -25.55
N ASN A 17 -9.09 -5.59 -24.60
CA ASN A 17 -10.15 -4.58 -24.54
C ASN A 17 -9.83 -3.37 -23.63
N THR A 18 -8.93 -3.51 -22.65
CA THR A 18 -8.48 -2.37 -21.84
C THR A 18 -7.23 -1.75 -22.44
N LYS A 19 -7.29 -0.45 -22.74
CA LYS A 19 -6.15 0.35 -23.24
C LYS A 19 -5.11 0.67 -22.14
N LEU A 20 -4.93 -0.25 -21.19
CA LEU A 20 -4.11 -0.09 -20.00
C LEU A 20 -2.83 -0.92 -20.11
N VAL A 21 -1.69 -0.25 -19.97
CA VAL A 21 -0.36 -0.90 -19.93
C VAL A 21 0.17 -0.83 -18.50
N ILE A 22 0.47 -1.97 -17.88
CA ILE A 22 1.22 -2.00 -16.62
C ILE A 22 2.71 -2.09 -16.95
N LYS A 23 3.48 -1.16 -16.41
CA LYS A 23 4.93 -1.22 -16.33
C LYS A 23 5.31 -1.52 -14.89
N GLN A 24 6.15 -2.52 -14.65
CA GLN A 24 6.74 -2.76 -13.33
C GLN A 24 8.18 -2.24 -13.30
N ILE A 25 8.57 -1.62 -12.18
CA ILE A 25 9.94 -1.24 -11.86
C ILE A 25 10.23 -1.75 -10.45
N ILE A 26 11.33 -2.48 -10.29
CA ILE A 26 11.85 -2.85 -8.98
C ILE A 26 12.66 -1.66 -8.47
N VAL A 27 12.26 -1.07 -7.34
CA VAL A 27 12.91 0.14 -6.80
C VAL A 27 13.97 -0.18 -5.75
N TYR A 28 13.73 -1.18 -4.90
CA TYR A 28 14.65 -1.71 -3.89
C TYR A 28 14.05 -3.01 -3.31
N ASP A 29 14.81 -3.72 -2.47
CA ASP A 29 14.33 -4.95 -1.81
C ASP A 29 13.86 -4.66 -0.38
N GLN A 30 12.58 -4.89 -0.10
CA GLN A 30 12.01 -4.72 1.24
C GLN A 30 12.52 -5.75 2.27
N PHE A 31 13.08 -6.87 1.81
CA PHE A 31 13.69 -7.90 2.67
C PHE A 31 15.18 -7.66 2.95
N SER A 32 15.71 -6.53 2.46
CA SER A 32 17.08 -6.12 2.75
C SER A 32 17.31 -5.96 4.26
N GLU A 33 18.48 -6.40 4.73
CA GLU A 33 18.88 -6.34 6.15
C GLU A 33 18.84 -4.93 6.73
N ILE A 34 18.86 -3.91 5.88
CA ILE A 34 18.75 -2.51 6.27
C ILE A 34 17.49 -2.22 7.10
N PHE A 35 16.40 -2.95 6.88
CA PHE A 35 15.13 -2.79 7.60
C PHE A 35 15.05 -3.63 8.88
N ASN A 36 15.93 -4.60 9.10
CA ASN A 36 15.89 -5.51 10.25
C ASN A 36 15.88 -4.77 11.60
N SER A 37 16.61 -3.66 11.69
CA SER A 37 16.62 -2.85 12.92
C SER A 37 15.24 -2.26 13.20
N LEU A 38 14.53 -1.77 12.18
CA LEU A 38 13.18 -1.21 12.35
C LEU A 38 12.16 -2.30 12.68
N ILE A 39 12.23 -3.43 11.96
CA ILE A 39 11.37 -4.60 12.19
C ILE A 39 11.47 -5.03 13.65
N LYS A 40 12.70 -5.15 14.17
CA LYS A 40 12.95 -5.48 15.58
C LYS A 40 12.45 -4.39 16.53
N THR A 41 12.77 -3.13 16.27
CA THR A 41 12.40 -2.00 17.15
C THR A 41 10.89 -1.85 17.29
N TYR A 42 10.15 -1.96 16.19
CA TYR A 42 8.70 -1.80 16.17
C TYR A 42 7.93 -3.12 16.23
N SER A 43 8.65 -4.23 16.42
CA SER A 43 8.08 -5.57 16.54
C SER A 43 7.06 -5.88 15.44
N THR A 44 7.34 -5.55 14.18
CA THR A 44 6.44 -5.84 13.05
C THR A 44 6.83 -7.17 12.39
N ALA A 45 5.93 -7.75 11.59
CA ALA A 45 6.27 -8.84 10.68
C ALA A 45 7.31 -8.41 9.63
N ASP A 46 8.06 -9.38 9.10
CA ASP A 46 9.12 -9.17 8.09
C ASP A 46 8.59 -8.64 6.75
N HIS A 47 7.32 -8.92 6.45
CA HIS A 47 6.66 -8.45 5.22
C HIS A 47 6.17 -7.01 5.36
N ILE A 48 7.08 -6.05 5.13
CA ILE A 48 6.86 -4.62 5.39
C ILE A 48 6.28 -3.82 4.20
N CYS A 49 5.67 -4.50 3.23
CA CYS A 49 5.17 -3.91 1.97
C CYS A 49 4.24 -2.71 2.13
N ALA A 50 3.40 -2.73 3.16
CA ALA A 50 2.49 -1.63 3.47
C ALA A 50 3.28 -0.35 3.81
N TYR A 51 4.33 -0.49 4.63
CA TYR A 51 5.19 0.61 5.04
C TYR A 51 6.04 1.14 3.89
N THR A 52 6.58 0.26 3.05
CA THR A 52 7.39 0.64 1.89
C THR A 52 6.56 1.30 0.80
N ALA A 53 5.35 0.80 0.53
CA ALA A 53 4.43 1.42 -0.43
C ALA A 53 4.07 2.85 0.01
N SER A 54 3.72 3.06 1.28
CA SER A 54 3.44 4.39 1.83
C SER A 54 4.65 5.31 1.84
N ALA A 55 5.84 4.80 2.18
CA ALA A 55 7.09 5.56 2.09
C ALA A 55 7.36 6.01 0.65
N ASN A 56 7.16 5.14 -0.34
CA ASN A 56 7.29 5.49 -1.76
C ASN A 56 6.35 6.62 -2.16
N ILE A 57 5.08 6.55 -1.75
CA ILE A 57 4.10 7.61 -2.01
C ILE A 57 4.57 8.94 -1.43
N ARG A 58 5.00 8.95 -0.16
CA ARG A 58 5.45 10.17 0.52
C ARG A 58 6.68 10.77 -0.18
N ILE A 59 7.65 9.95 -0.57
CA ILE A 59 8.85 10.39 -1.29
C ILE A 59 8.49 10.95 -2.67
N LEU A 60 7.67 10.25 -3.46
CA LEU A 60 7.25 10.72 -4.78
C LEU A 60 6.44 12.01 -4.70
N GLN A 61 5.61 12.17 -3.68
CA GLN A 61 4.84 13.38 -3.48
C GLN A 61 5.76 14.57 -3.13
N GLN A 62 6.72 14.35 -2.24
CA GLN A 62 7.60 15.39 -1.73
C GLN A 62 8.61 15.87 -2.78
N TYR A 63 9.13 14.97 -3.62
CA TYR A 63 10.20 15.28 -4.57
C TYR A 63 9.74 15.28 -6.04
N GLY A 64 8.49 14.89 -6.32
CA GLY A 64 8.01 14.62 -7.67
C GLY A 64 8.53 13.29 -8.23
N ILE A 65 7.94 12.83 -9.34
CA ILE A 65 8.21 11.49 -9.88
C ILE A 65 9.69 11.29 -10.24
N GLN A 66 10.32 12.23 -10.95
CA GLN A 66 11.68 12.04 -11.47
C GLN A 66 12.73 12.00 -10.34
N GLU A 67 12.76 13.02 -9.48
CA GLU A 67 13.70 13.07 -8.36
C GLU A 67 13.34 12.03 -7.30
N GLY A 68 12.05 11.81 -7.05
CA GLY A 68 11.59 10.78 -6.12
C GLY A 68 12.10 9.39 -6.49
N LEU A 69 12.02 8.99 -7.76
CA LEU A 69 12.57 7.71 -8.23
C LEU A 69 14.10 7.60 -8.03
N ILE A 70 14.83 8.71 -8.06
CA ILE A 70 16.27 8.73 -7.74
C ILE A 70 16.46 8.52 -6.23
N LYS A 71 15.70 9.24 -5.40
CA LYS A 71 15.74 9.08 -3.94
C LYS A 71 15.39 7.67 -3.47
N LEU A 72 14.47 6.98 -4.15
CA LEU A 72 14.12 5.59 -3.82
C LEU A 72 15.29 4.61 -3.95
N LYS A 73 16.36 4.96 -4.68
CA LYS A 73 17.57 4.13 -4.78
C LYS A 73 18.46 4.21 -3.54
N ASP A 74 18.30 5.25 -2.72
CA ASP A 74 18.99 5.37 -1.45
C ASP A 74 18.14 4.71 -0.35
N MET A 75 18.45 3.45 -0.04
CA MET A 75 17.71 2.71 0.98
C MET A 75 17.85 3.30 2.39
N ASN A 76 18.95 4.00 2.71
CA ASN A 76 19.07 4.67 4.01
C ASN A 76 18.09 5.83 4.10
N PHE A 77 17.93 6.58 3.01
CA PHE A 77 16.93 7.62 2.90
C PHE A 77 15.52 7.04 3.04
N VAL A 78 15.17 6.01 2.25
CA VAL A 78 13.86 5.32 2.32
C VAL A 78 13.56 4.80 3.72
N LYS A 79 14.56 4.23 4.40
CA LYS A 79 14.44 3.71 5.76
C LYS A 79 13.91 4.76 6.75
N THR A 80 14.23 6.04 6.58
CA THR A 80 13.70 7.08 7.47
C THR A 80 12.18 7.21 7.37
N PHE A 81 11.63 7.22 6.14
CA PHE A 81 10.19 7.29 5.88
C PHE A 81 9.46 6.03 6.34
N VAL A 82 10.07 4.84 6.13
CA VAL A 82 9.54 3.57 6.63
C VAL A 82 9.49 3.59 8.18
N GLY A 83 10.55 4.08 8.83
CA GLY A 83 10.65 4.17 10.28
C GLY A 83 9.59 5.08 10.90
N ASP A 84 9.35 6.25 10.30
CA ASP A 84 8.30 7.19 10.75
C ASP A 84 6.92 6.51 10.81
N MET A 85 6.59 5.75 9.77
CA MET A 85 5.31 5.07 9.68
C MET A 85 5.21 3.88 10.62
N MET A 86 6.25 3.03 10.69
CA MET A 86 6.28 1.91 11.64
C MET A 86 6.13 2.39 13.08
N LYS A 87 6.77 3.52 13.42
CA LYS A 87 6.61 4.17 14.72
C LYS A 87 5.15 4.55 14.98
N TYR A 88 4.51 5.27 14.04
CA TYR A 88 3.13 5.70 14.18
C TYR A 88 2.17 4.52 14.39
N VAL A 89 2.28 3.48 13.55
CA VAL A 89 1.45 2.28 13.64
C VAL A 89 1.70 1.55 14.96
N PHE A 90 2.95 1.37 15.37
CA PHE A 90 3.29 0.73 16.63
C PHE A 90 2.72 1.50 17.83
N GLU A 91 2.85 2.83 17.86
CA GLU A 91 2.31 3.66 18.93
C GLU A 91 0.77 3.59 19.01
N SER A 92 0.09 3.61 17.85
CA SER A 92 -1.37 3.45 17.77
C SER A 92 -1.82 2.09 18.31
N ARG A 93 -1.18 1.01 17.86
CA ARG A 93 -1.49 -0.35 18.30
C ARG A 93 -1.20 -0.56 19.77
N LEU A 94 -0.08 -0.03 20.27
CA LEU A 94 0.28 -0.10 21.68
C LEU A 94 -0.74 0.62 22.56
N LEU A 95 -1.27 1.76 22.10
CA LEU A 95 -2.31 2.49 22.81
C LEU A 95 -3.60 1.66 22.93
N TYR A 96 -4.10 1.12 21.81
CA TYR A 96 -5.28 0.23 21.81
C TYR A 96 -5.05 -1.00 22.68
N ALA A 97 -3.90 -1.66 22.54
CA ALA A 97 -3.58 -2.89 23.26
C ALA A 97 -3.54 -2.69 24.78
N LYS A 98 -2.95 -1.57 25.24
CA LYS A 98 -2.96 -1.19 26.66
C LYS A 98 -4.37 -0.94 27.19
N GLN A 99 -5.25 -0.33 26.40
CA GLN A 99 -6.65 -0.13 26.79
C GLN A 99 -7.43 -1.45 26.86
N LYS A 100 -7.18 -2.37 25.92
CA LYS A 100 -7.92 -3.63 25.81
C LYS A 100 -7.48 -4.70 26.81
N TRP A 101 -6.18 -4.80 27.08
CA TRP A 101 -5.60 -5.90 27.85
C TRP A 101 -4.82 -5.47 29.10
N ASP A 102 -4.76 -4.17 29.38
CA ASP A 102 -4.13 -3.56 30.56
C ASP A 102 -2.72 -4.13 30.85
N LYS A 103 -2.63 -5.05 31.82
CA LYS A 103 -1.36 -5.66 32.28
C LYS A 103 -0.98 -6.96 31.57
N ASN A 104 -1.78 -7.47 30.63
CA ASN A 104 -1.42 -8.71 29.92
C ASN A 104 -0.40 -8.41 28.80
N ILE A 105 0.87 -8.39 29.20
CA ILE A 105 2.00 -8.04 28.33
C ILE A 105 2.16 -8.98 27.13
N GLU A 106 1.86 -10.27 27.29
CA GLU A 106 2.01 -11.22 26.20
C GLU A 106 0.98 -10.98 25.10
N LYS A 107 -0.29 -10.72 25.45
CA LYS A 107 -1.31 -10.33 24.46
C LYS A 107 -1.00 -9.00 23.77
N ILE A 108 -0.44 -8.04 24.51
CA ILE A 108 -0.01 -6.75 23.94
C ILE A 108 1.10 -6.97 22.90
N LYS A 109 2.11 -7.78 23.22
CA LYS A 109 3.22 -8.09 22.30
C LYS A 109 2.73 -8.85 21.07
N GLU A 110 1.86 -9.84 21.26
CA GLU A 110 1.23 -10.59 20.15
C GLU A 110 0.48 -9.65 19.22
N TYR A 111 -0.42 -8.84 19.76
CA TYR A 111 -1.17 -7.88 18.97
C TYR A 111 -0.27 -6.87 18.25
N CYS A 112 0.78 -6.32 18.88
CA CYS A 112 1.66 -5.39 18.18
C CYS A 112 2.49 -6.05 17.06
N ARG A 113 2.69 -7.37 17.11
CA ARG A 113 3.41 -8.16 16.10
C ARG A 113 2.57 -8.63 14.94
N ASP A 114 1.26 -8.71 15.13
CA ASP A 114 0.36 -9.23 14.11
C ASP A 114 0.46 -8.45 12.80
N TRP A 115 0.40 -9.20 11.70
CA TRP A 115 0.75 -8.76 10.35
C TRP A 115 -0.15 -7.65 9.78
N VAL A 116 -1.31 -7.38 10.39
CA VAL A 116 -2.32 -6.54 9.75
C VAL A 116 -2.45 -5.19 10.43
N ALA A 117 -1.99 -4.15 9.73
CA ALA A 117 -2.10 -2.74 10.11
C ALA A 117 -2.81 -1.94 9.01
N ASN A 118 -3.79 -2.58 8.38
CA ASN A 118 -4.54 -2.11 7.23
C ASN A 118 -5.13 -0.71 7.47
N TYR A 119 -5.63 -0.51 8.67
CA TYR A 119 -6.45 0.62 9.04
C TYR A 119 -5.62 1.71 9.71
N GLU A 120 -4.63 1.31 10.50
CA GLU A 120 -3.59 2.19 11.03
C GLU A 120 -2.74 2.81 9.91
N LEU A 121 -2.55 2.09 8.79
CA LEU A 121 -1.95 2.65 7.57
C LEU A 121 -2.82 3.78 7.02
N SER A 122 -4.14 3.57 6.92
CA SER A 122 -5.08 4.60 6.46
C SER A 122 -5.06 5.83 7.38
N ASP A 123 -4.96 5.62 8.68
CA ASP A 123 -4.87 6.68 9.69
C ASP A 123 -3.56 7.47 9.53
N TYR A 124 -2.43 6.78 9.35
CA TYR A 124 -1.14 7.42 9.06
C TYR A 124 -1.22 8.26 7.79
N MET A 125 -1.72 7.69 6.69
CA MET A 125 -1.83 8.38 5.40
C MET A 125 -2.73 9.62 5.48
N LYS A 126 -3.77 9.59 6.33
CA LYS A 126 -4.62 10.75 6.63
C LYS A 126 -3.84 11.87 7.31
N THR A 127 -2.92 11.55 8.22
CA THR A 127 -2.09 12.57 8.90
C THR A 127 -1.17 13.32 7.93
N LEU A 128 -0.81 12.71 6.81
CA LEU A 128 0.13 13.29 5.84
C LEU A 128 -0.52 14.33 4.91
N GLN A 129 -1.85 14.37 4.82
CA GLN A 129 -2.60 15.33 3.98
C GLN A 129 -2.12 15.37 2.52
N LEU A 130 -1.79 14.19 1.95
CA LEU A 130 -1.24 14.11 0.59
C LEU A 130 -2.33 14.32 -0.47
N GLU A 131 -2.07 15.25 -1.38
CA GLU A 131 -2.89 15.48 -2.57
C GLU A 131 -2.87 14.28 -3.54
N ASN A 132 -3.94 14.03 -4.28
CA ASN A 132 -3.90 13.12 -5.43
C ASN A 132 -3.39 11.69 -5.13
N VAL A 133 -3.52 11.24 -3.88
CA VAL A 133 -3.17 9.89 -3.41
C VAL A 133 -4.46 9.11 -3.14
N TYR A 134 -4.58 7.92 -3.72
CA TYR A 134 -5.71 7.02 -3.46
C TYR A 134 -5.23 5.63 -3.05
N ILE A 135 -5.98 4.96 -2.20
CA ILE A 135 -5.67 3.61 -1.73
C ILE A 135 -6.78 2.67 -2.16
N PHE A 136 -6.46 1.71 -3.03
CA PHE A 136 -7.36 0.62 -3.40
C PHE A 136 -7.31 -0.45 -2.31
N ARG A 137 -8.47 -0.80 -1.77
CA ARG A 137 -8.62 -1.67 -0.59
C ARG A 137 -9.58 -2.79 -0.89
N HIS A 138 -9.15 -4.03 -0.62
CA HIS A 138 -10.08 -5.15 -0.64
C HIS A 138 -11.12 -4.98 0.46
N VAL A 139 -12.36 -5.35 0.14
CA VAL A 139 -13.44 -5.41 1.13
C VAL A 139 -13.33 -6.75 1.85
N GLY A 140 -12.88 -6.73 3.11
CA GLY A 140 -12.87 -7.89 4.00
C GLY A 140 -14.25 -8.56 4.08
N LEU A 141 -15.34 -7.79 4.17
CA LEU A 141 -16.71 -8.36 4.21
C LEU A 141 -17.10 -9.15 2.94
N PHE A 142 -16.50 -8.84 1.79
CA PHE A 142 -16.68 -9.57 0.54
C PHE A 142 -15.88 -10.87 0.53
N HIS A 143 -14.77 -10.92 1.28
CA HIS A 143 -13.88 -12.07 1.43
C HIS A 143 -14.09 -12.77 2.78
N GLN A 144 -15.20 -13.51 2.91
CA GLN A 144 -15.65 -14.10 4.19
C GLN A 144 -14.56 -14.88 4.94
N ASP A 145 -13.77 -15.71 4.25
CA ASP A 145 -12.67 -16.49 4.87
C ASP A 145 -11.60 -15.62 5.54
N LEU A 146 -11.35 -14.41 5.01
CA LEU A 146 -10.41 -13.46 5.60
C LEU A 146 -11.05 -12.77 6.79
N PHE A 147 -12.29 -12.28 6.62
CA PHE A 147 -13.02 -11.58 7.68
C PHE A 147 -13.22 -12.45 8.92
N GLU A 148 -13.49 -13.74 8.75
CA GLU A 148 -13.64 -14.68 9.88
C GLU A 148 -12.37 -14.79 10.73
N LYS A 149 -11.19 -14.64 10.11
CA LYS A 149 -9.87 -14.68 10.78
C LYS A 149 -9.47 -13.33 11.38
N THR A 150 -10.09 -12.23 10.93
CA THR A 150 -9.81 -10.90 11.46
C THR A 150 -10.38 -10.73 12.88
N GLN A 151 -9.58 -10.16 13.77
CA GLN A 151 -9.91 -9.93 15.18
C GLN A 151 -9.66 -8.47 15.59
N ASN A 152 -10.03 -8.14 16.84
CA ASN A 152 -9.71 -6.86 17.48
C ASN A 152 -10.19 -5.63 16.69
N GLN A 153 -9.47 -4.50 16.81
CA GLN A 153 -9.82 -3.23 16.20
C GLN A 153 -10.00 -3.34 14.68
N GLU A 154 -9.22 -4.20 14.02
CA GLU A 154 -9.35 -4.40 12.58
C GLU A 154 -10.75 -4.94 12.22
N ARG A 155 -11.26 -5.92 12.97
CA ARG A 155 -12.60 -6.47 12.72
C ARG A 155 -13.69 -5.42 12.92
N GLU A 156 -13.56 -4.61 13.97
CA GLU A 156 -14.48 -3.51 14.26
C GLU A 156 -14.50 -2.50 13.12
N ARG A 157 -13.32 -2.12 12.62
CA ARG A 157 -13.14 -1.22 11.47
C ARG A 157 -13.72 -1.82 10.18
N ILE A 158 -13.51 -3.11 9.90
CA ILE A 158 -14.12 -3.78 8.73
C ILE A 158 -15.64 -3.65 8.76
N ILE A 159 -16.26 -3.98 9.89
CA ILE A 159 -17.73 -3.91 10.02
C ILE A 159 -18.20 -2.47 9.83
N GLN A 160 -17.56 -1.51 10.49
CA GLN A 160 -17.99 -0.11 10.45
C GLN A 160 -17.77 0.54 9.08
N ASP A 161 -16.56 0.41 8.54
CA ASP A 161 -16.10 1.18 7.38
C ASP A 161 -16.48 0.50 6.06
N GLU A 162 -16.57 -0.83 6.03
CA GLU A 162 -16.76 -1.57 4.78
C GLU A 162 -18.19 -2.04 4.52
N THR A 163 -19.09 -1.96 5.50
CA THR A 163 -20.51 -2.34 5.32
C THR A 163 -21.16 -1.74 4.07
N PRO A 164 -20.92 -0.46 3.71
CA PRO A 164 -21.48 0.13 2.48
C PRO A 164 -20.96 -0.50 1.18
N PHE A 165 -19.85 -1.25 1.25
CA PHE A 165 -19.12 -1.83 0.12
C PHE A 165 -19.13 -3.36 0.12
N LYS A 166 -19.86 -4.02 1.03
CA LYS A 166 -19.86 -5.49 1.24
C LYS A 166 -20.08 -6.34 -0.03
N ASP A 167 -20.77 -5.78 -1.03
CA ASP A 167 -21.09 -6.45 -2.30
C ASP A 167 -20.08 -6.11 -3.42
N GLN A 168 -18.99 -5.40 -3.10
CA GLN A 168 -17.92 -5.01 -4.01
C GLN A 168 -16.62 -5.72 -3.61
N PRO A 169 -15.76 -6.13 -4.56
CA PRO A 169 -14.48 -6.76 -4.22
C PRO A 169 -13.47 -5.79 -3.61
N TYR A 170 -13.62 -4.49 -3.89
CA TYR A 170 -12.77 -3.43 -3.36
C TYR A 170 -13.48 -2.08 -3.34
N PHE A 171 -12.94 -1.17 -2.52
CA PHE A 171 -13.29 0.25 -2.48
C PHE A 171 -12.02 1.10 -2.61
N ILE A 172 -12.19 2.41 -2.79
CA ILE A 172 -11.10 3.38 -2.89
C ILE A 172 -11.17 4.30 -1.67
N TYR A 173 -10.08 4.41 -0.93
CA TYR A 173 -9.93 5.39 0.15
C TYR A 173 -9.14 6.61 -0.35
N TYR A 174 -9.66 7.80 -0.09
CA TYR A 174 -8.98 9.07 -0.31
C TYR A 174 -8.56 9.68 1.04
N PRO A 175 -7.29 9.55 1.44
CA PRO A 175 -6.86 9.91 2.81
C PRO A 175 -7.00 11.39 3.16
N LYS A 176 -6.85 12.29 2.18
CA LYS A 176 -6.94 13.74 2.43
C LYS A 176 -8.34 14.16 2.88
N GLU A 177 -9.37 13.62 2.25
CA GLU A 177 -10.78 13.92 2.58
C GLU A 177 -11.39 12.96 3.59
N ASP A 178 -10.62 11.97 4.05
CA ASP A 178 -11.12 10.89 4.92
C ASP A 178 -12.37 10.20 4.34
N LYS A 179 -12.30 9.88 3.04
CA LYS A 179 -13.47 9.48 2.25
C LYS A 179 -13.29 8.11 1.61
N TYR A 180 -14.28 7.25 1.77
CA TYR A 180 -14.41 5.99 1.05
C TYR A 180 -15.30 6.16 -0.20
N ILE A 181 -14.83 5.63 -1.33
CA ILE A 181 -15.43 5.82 -2.66
C ILE A 181 -15.69 4.44 -3.26
N ARG A 182 -16.89 4.24 -3.81
CA ARG A 182 -17.24 2.98 -4.47
C ARG A 182 -16.47 2.85 -5.79
N LYS A 183 -16.17 1.62 -6.19
CA LYS A 183 -15.47 1.33 -7.46
C LYS A 183 -16.12 2.02 -8.67
N ASP A 184 -17.44 1.92 -8.80
CA ASP A 184 -18.25 2.45 -9.89
C ASP A 184 -18.35 3.99 -9.92
N GLN A 185 -17.89 4.64 -8.85
CA GLN A 185 -17.83 6.10 -8.72
C GLN A 185 -16.42 6.66 -8.89
N PHE A 186 -15.42 5.79 -9.06
CA PHE A 186 -14.04 6.20 -9.17
C PHE A 186 -13.49 5.95 -10.57
N THR A 187 -12.75 6.93 -11.08
CA THR A 187 -11.98 6.77 -12.32
C THR A 187 -10.53 7.10 -12.03
N ILE A 188 -9.63 6.21 -12.42
CA ILE A 188 -8.19 6.42 -12.31
C ILE A 188 -7.81 7.69 -13.09
N GLN A 189 -7.12 8.60 -12.43
CA GLN A 189 -6.70 9.88 -12.99
C GLN A 189 -5.19 9.89 -13.28
N ASP A 190 -4.80 10.70 -14.26
CA ASP A 190 -3.40 10.87 -14.66
C ASP A 190 -2.63 11.68 -13.63
N ASN A 191 -1.32 11.43 -13.48
CA ASN A 191 -0.45 12.13 -12.52
C ASN A 191 -0.86 11.98 -11.05
N HIS A 192 -1.61 10.93 -10.75
CA HIS A 192 -1.98 10.55 -9.40
C HIS A 192 -1.14 9.37 -8.91
N LEU A 193 -1.07 9.25 -7.59
CA LEU A 193 -0.36 8.19 -6.89
C LEU A 193 -1.36 7.24 -6.24
N TYR A 194 -1.01 5.97 -6.21
CA TYR A 194 -1.90 4.90 -5.79
C TYR A 194 -1.18 3.90 -4.90
N ILE A 195 -1.86 3.44 -3.85
CA ILE A 195 -1.49 2.22 -3.15
C ILE A 195 -2.51 1.15 -3.54
N PHE A 196 -2.02 0.02 -4.04
CA PHE A 196 -2.85 -1.15 -4.32
C PHE A 196 -2.61 -2.21 -3.24
N ASP A 197 -3.62 -2.47 -2.41
CA ASP A 197 -3.67 -3.67 -1.58
C ASP A 197 -4.00 -4.86 -2.48
N THR A 198 -3.11 -5.82 -2.64
CA THR A 198 -3.32 -6.98 -3.53
C THR A 198 -3.60 -8.27 -2.75
N MET A 199 -4.32 -8.15 -1.61
CA MET A 199 -4.61 -9.22 -0.65
C MET A 199 -3.31 -9.81 -0.07
N GLY A 200 -2.71 -9.09 0.87
CA GLY A 200 -1.47 -9.51 1.53
C GLY A 200 -0.20 -8.97 0.91
N HIS A 201 -0.31 -7.98 0.03
CA HIS A 201 0.83 -7.20 -0.45
C HIS A 201 0.42 -5.84 -0.94
N PHE A 202 1.15 -4.82 -0.52
CA PHE A 202 0.89 -3.44 -0.89
C PHE A 202 1.89 -2.98 -1.93
N ILE A 203 1.41 -2.29 -2.96
CA ILE A 203 2.26 -1.79 -4.02
C ILE A 203 1.94 -0.34 -4.32
N CYS A 204 3.00 0.47 -4.44
CA CYS A 204 2.88 1.85 -4.91
C CYS A 204 2.77 1.86 -6.43
N GLY A 205 1.86 2.66 -6.97
CA GLY A 205 1.73 2.87 -8.40
C GLY A 205 1.50 4.34 -8.76
N TRP A 206 1.84 4.68 -10.00
CA TRP A 206 1.65 6.00 -10.58
C TRP A 206 1.15 5.88 -12.01
N VAL A 207 0.15 6.68 -12.37
CA VAL A 207 -0.43 6.68 -13.73
C VAL A 207 0.18 7.80 -14.57
N LYS A 208 0.77 7.42 -15.70
CA LYS A 208 1.22 8.35 -16.75
C LYS A 208 0.30 8.24 -17.97
N ASN A 209 -0.06 9.38 -18.53
CA ASN A 209 -0.65 9.42 -19.86
C ASN A 209 0.42 9.11 -20.92
N LYS A 210 0.15 8.14 -21.80
CA LYS A 210 1.08 7.78 -22.88
C LYS A 210 0.65 8.42 -24.20
N ASP A 211 -0.63 8.29 -24.57
CA ASP A 211 -1.23 8.81 -25.81
C ASP A 211 -2.76 8.93 -25.68
N LYS A 212 -3.42 9.64 -26.61
CA LYS A 212 -4.89 9.78 -26.67
C LYS A 212 -5.57 8.40 -26.60
N ASN A 213 -6.08 8.05 -25.42
CA ASN A 213 -6.79 6.83 -25.02
C ASN A 213 -5.96 5.68 -24.40
N ASN A 214 -4.63 5.79 -24.24
CA ASN A 214 -3.82 4.75 -23.59
C ASN A 214 -3.24 5.26 -22.25
N LYS A 215 -3.63 4.62 -21.15
CA LYS A 215 -3.04 4.87 -19.82
C LYS A 215 -1.93 3.87 -19.54
N GLN A 216 -0.84 4.34 -18.97
CA GLN A 216 0.23 3.47 -18.46
C GLN A 216 0.31 3.61 -16.95
N ILE A 217 0.18 2.51 -16.22
CA ILE A 217 0.41 2.47 -14.77
C ILE A 217 1.81 1.93 -14.54
N THR A 218 2.63 2.71 -13.88
CA THR A 218 3.94 2.27 -13.41
C THR A 218 3.81 1.82 -11.97
N ILE A 219 4.07 0.55 -11.73
CA ILE A 219 4.05 -0.10 -10.41
C ILE A 219 5.48 -0.17 -9.89
N LEU A 220 5.68 0.30 -8.65
CA LEU A 220 6.95 0.28 -7.94
C LEU A 220 6.97 -0.92 -7.00
N GLU A 221 7.60 -1.99 -7.46
CA GLU A 221 7.70 -3.25 -6.72
C GLU A 221 8.90 -3.21 -5.77
N THR A 222 8.69 -3.72 -4.55
CA THR A 222 9.73 -3.87 -3.53
C THR A 222 10.06 -5.32 -3.21
N ILE A 223 9.40 -6.28 -3.87
CA ILE A 223 9.74 -7.72 -3.85
C ILE A 223 10.40 -8.10 -5.18
N PRO A 224 11.72 -8.31 -5.22
CA PRO A 224 12.46 -8.52 -6.48
C PRO A 224 12.08 -9.81 -7.23
N HIS A 225 11.49 -10.80 -6.54
CA HIS A 225 11.15 -12.11 -7.11
C HIS A 225 9.65 -12.30 -7.41
N ARG A 226 8.82 -11.26 -7.23
CA ARG A 226 7.38 -11.37 -7.51
C ARG A 226 7.12 -10.96 -8.96
N ASP A 227 6.78 -11.94 -9.79
CA ASP A 227 6.36 -11.70 -11.16
C ASP A 227 4.92 -11.14 -11.17
N SER A 228 4.76 -9.86 -11.49
CA SER A 228 3.44 -9.24 -11.63
C SER A 228 2.59 -9.87 -12.75
N LYS A 229 3.18 -10.62 -13.70
CA LYS A 229 2.42 -11.43 -14.68
C LYS A 229 1.46 -12.40 -14.03
N THR A 230 1.79 -12.86 -12.83
CA THR A 230 1.00 -13.82 -12.06
C THR A 230 0.13 -13.14 -11.01
N ASN A 231 0.28 -11.82 -10.79
CA ASN A 231 -0.49 -11.10 -9.80
C ASN A 231 -1.89 -10.76 -10.35
N LYS A 232 -2.74 -11.79 -10.45
CA LYS A 232 -4.14 -11.68 -10.85
C LYS A 232 -4.92 -10.63 -10.04
N ASN A 233 -4.49 -10.37 -8.80
CA ASN A 233 -5.18 -9.43 -7.92
C ASN A 233 -5.06 -7.98 -8.38
N LEU A 234 -3.95 -7.58 -9.03
CA LEU A 234 -3.87 -6.25 -9.64
C LEU A 234 -4.89 -6.08 -10.78
N GLN A 235 -5.16 -7.14 -11.53
CA GLN A 235 -6.11 -7.09 -12.65
C GLN A 235 -7.55 -6.80 -12.16
N ILE A 236 -7.89 -7.24 -10.94
CA ILE A 236 -9.20 -7.00 -10.32
C ILE A 236 -9.49 -5.49 -10.22
N PHE A 237 -8.47 -4.65 -10.01
CA PHE A 237 -8.64 -3.19 -9.92
C PHE A 237 -8.93 -2.50 -11.24
N PHE A 238 -8.68 -3.17 -12.36
CA PHE A 238 -8.73 -2.57 -13.70
C PHE A 238 -9.76 -3.21 -14.64
N ILE A 239 -10.39 -4.32 -14.23
CA ILE A 239 -11.49 -5.00 -14.93
C ILE A 239 -12.83 -4.50 -14.38
#